data_AF-A0A022L4R4-F1
#
_entry.id   AF-A0A022L4R4-F1
#
_cell.length_a   1.000
_cell.length_b   1.000
_cell.length_c   1.000
_cell.angle_alpha   90.00
_cell.angle_beta   90.00
_cell.angle_gamma   90.00
#
_symmetry.space_group_name_H-M   'P 1'
#
loop_
_entity.id
_entity.type
_entity.pdbx_description
1 polymer ?
#
loop_
_entity_poly.entity_id
_entity_poly.type
_entity_poly.pdbx_seq_one_letter_code
_entity_poly.pdbx_strand_id
1 'polypeptide(L)'
;MAASNLSTGRMISYAFDMSQRAAAGGASGPAAATGSAASNGSAPAENGPGKRTKREEMARYLLEYLLRDPKARKAFCQVIAGIDAPATAFRTSSRSGSDLFDLEAPLTSGAEDRIAIKVIVDGTIEAGAVTAALAALPTPASRLVLLLPKHRKSSLDVKDEHLIRTTWAALAKRLVKKDSKRADFWRLIGEFGEDAPATSVYRAVSPRILLDQDVVKEFRSHLDTLRLVAAELYGRPVRFSTSRRGRGAWLQVGASGTGLGVEFDAVEEGSPVWLVGTRPHRSHPLNIGALPDEESRGRAERRLRGIASGERRHDDPTYAPSVPEFIGEPASHAMEEARALLWDVFDPQMLAAAGFPLVPRRQPDLEPDALAVRLHREGDPRAGTFLVSVGRSKNWTTLLPRVTREFDGRTYIIQAAKGDTAEDLVTAVHGALLSLATKP
;
A
#
# COMPACT_ATOMS: atom_id res chain seq x y z
N MET A 1 19.63 16.45 -35.37
CA MET A 1 19.83 15.27 -34.50
C MET A 1 21.01 15.57 -33.59
N ALA A 2 20.74 15.97 -32.35
CA ALA A 2 21.76 16.27 -31.37
C ALA A 2 21.47 15.46 -30.11
N ALA A 3 22.42 14.61 -29.74
CA ALA A 3 22.42 13.87 -28.48
C ALA A 3 22.60 14.85 -27.31
N SER A 4 21.69 14.84 -26.34
CA SER A 4 21.92 15.50 -25.05
C SER A 4 22.32 14.44 -24.02
N ASN A 5 23.62 14.18 -23.96
CA ASN A 5 24.28 13.57 -22.80
C ASN A 5 24.07 14.49 -21.59
N LEU A 6 23.11 14.17 -20.72
CA LEU A 6 22.94 14.85 -19.42
C LEU A 6 23.55 14.00 -18.31
N SER A 7 24.86 14.21 -18.16
CA SER A 7 25.73 14.08 -16.98
C SER A 7 25.15 13.38 -15.74
N THR A 8 25.43 12.09 -15.63
CA THR A 8 25.35 11.24 -14.42
C THR A 8 26.23 11.76 -13.26
N GLY A 9 27.15 12.70 -13.52
CA GLY A 9 28.13 13.21 -12.56
C GLY A 9 27.70 14.42 -11.73
N ARG A 10 26.67 15.18 -12.14
CA ARG A 10 26.24 16.40 -11.40
C ARG A 10 25.19 16.16 -10.32
N MET A 11 24.50 15.02 -10.32
CA MET A 11 23.56 14.63 -9.23
C MET A 11 24.28 14.15 -7.96
N ILE A 12 25.51 13.62 -8.10
CA ILE A 12 26.32 13.10 -6.99
C ILE A 12 26.88 14.24 -6.12
N SER A 13 27.11 15.43 -6.70
CA SER A 13 27.81 16.54 -6.02
C SER A 13 26.95 17.32 -5.03
N TYR A 14 25.62 17.34 -5.17
CA TYR A 14 24.75 18.16 -4.31
C TYR A 14 24.37 17.48 -2.99
N ALA A 15 24.51 16.15 -2.90
CA ALA A 15 24.26 15.39 -1.68
C ALA A 15 25.41 15.48 -0.66
N PHE A 16 26.60 15.90 -1.08
CA PHE A 16 27.78 16.00 -0.23
C PHE A 16 27.77 17.23 0.69
N ASP A 17 27.07 18.31 0.31
CA ASP A 17 27.15 19.60 1.02
C ASP A 17 26.12 19.73 2.16
N MET A 18 25.04 18.94 2.14
CA MET A 18 24.03 18.95 3.22
C MET A 18 24.37 18.00 4.39
N SER A 19 25.17 16.95 4.19
CA SER A 19 25.64 16.13 5.33
C SER A 19 26.65 16.88 6.21
N GLN A 20 27.40 17.82 5.65
CA GLN A 20 28.34 18.65 6.42
C GLN A 20 27.63 19.74 7.25
N ARG A 21 26.48 20.27 6.79
CA ARG A 21 25.72 21.27 7.56
C ARG A 21 24.90 20.66 8.71
N ALA A 22 24.44 19.42 8.60
CA ALA A 22 23.77 18.73 9.71
C ALA A 22 24.76 18.25 10.80
N ALA A 23 26.03 18.02 10.45
CA ALA A 23 27.10 17.69 11.39
C ALA A 23 27.73 18.93 12.07
N ALA A 24 27.58 20.13 11.50
CA ALA A 24 28.20 21.37 11.99
C ALA A 24 27.28 22.26 12.88
N GLY A 25 26.06 21.82 13.21
CA GLY A 25 25.07 22.59 13.97
C GLY A 25 25.11 22.46 15.50
N GLY A 26 26.20 21.94 16.08
CA GLY A 26 26.36 21.73 17.53
C GLY A 26 27.26 22.77 18.20
N ALA A 27 26.67 23.92 18.55
CA ALA A 27 27.00 24.90 19.60
C ALA A 27 28.46 25.18 20.05
N SER A 28 28.83 26.46 19.95
CA SER A 28 30.01 27.14 20.50
C SER A 28 29.90 27.46 22.02
N GLY A 29 30.64 26.69 22.85
CA GLY A 29 31.41 27.02 24.09
C GLY A 29 30.79 27.73 25.32
N PRO A 30 31.52 27.86 26.47
CA PRO A 30 32.60 27.01 27.04
C PRO A 30 32.50 26.72 28.58
N ALA A 31 33.30 25.75 29.05
CA ALA A 31 33.79 25.45 30.44
C ALA A 31 32.78 25.06 31.55
N ALA A 32 33.02 24.16 32.52
CA ALA A 32 34.23 23.52 33.03
C ALA A 32 33.96 22.13 33.72
N ALA A 33 34.99 21.29 33.73
CA ALA A 33 35.41 20.30 34.76
C ALA A 33 34.67 18.96 35.01
N THR A 34 35.44 17.88 34.75
CA THR A 34 35.62 16.60 35.47
C THR A 34 34.61 15.46 35.33
N GLY A 35 35.09 14.38 34.66
CA GLY A 35 35.13 13.06 35.31
C GLY A 35 34.39 11.90 34.63
N SER A 36 35.18 10.94 34.16
CA SER A 36 34.87 9.51 33.97
C SER A 36 34.25 9.06 32.64
N ALA A 37 35.05 8.24 31.95
CA ALA A 37 34.72 7.50 30.75
C ALA A 37 33.74 6.34 31.06
N ALA A 38 32.65 6.27 30.31
CA ALA A 38 31.89 5.05 30.10
C ALA A 38 31.31 5.05 28.67
N SER A 39 31.44 3.91 28.03
CA SER A 39 31.08 3.56 26.66
C SER A 39 29.62 3.86 26.28
N ASN A 40 29.39 4.75 25.31
CA ASN A 40 28.11 4.86 24.61
C ASN A 40 28.14 4.05 23.31
N GLY A 41 27.99 2.73 23.44
CA GLY A 41 27.50 1.91 22.34
C GLY A 41 25.99 2.08 22.27
N SER A 42 25.49 2.84 21.30
CA SER A 42 24.05 2.95 21.05
C SER A 42 23.58 1.61 20.48
N ALA A 43 22.86 0.83 21.28
CA ALA A 43 22.23 -0.41 20.85
C ALA A 43 21.17 -0.14 19.78
N PRO A 44 21.08 -0.95 18.70
CA PRO A 44 20.00 -0.83 17.73
C PRO A 44 18.67 -1.24 18.38
N ALA A 45 17.61 -0.46 18.12
CA ALA A 45 16.27 -0.69 18.64
C ALA A 45 15.76 -2.09 18.26
N GLU A 46 15.39 -2.88 19.26
CA GLU A 46 14.73 -4.18 19.10
C GLU A 46 13.37 -4.00 18.40
N ASN A 47 13.27 -4.50 17.18
CA ASN A 47 11.99 -4.70 16.50
C ASN A 47 11.30 -5.92 17.14
N GLY A 48 10.13 -5.73 17.76
CA GLY A 48 9.34 -6.82 18.33
C GLY A 48 8.96 -7.90 17.29
N PRO A 49 8.57 -9.10 17.74
CA PRO A 49 8.30 -10.24 16.87
C PRO A 49 7.18 -9.91 15.86
N GLY A 50 7.48 -10.08 14.57
CA GLY A 50 6.50 -10.00 13.48
C GLY A 50 6.33 -8.65 12.78
N LYS A 51 7.20 -7.64 13.00
CA LYS A 51 7.23 -6.43 12.16
C LYS A 51 8.30 -6.56 11.08
N ARG A 52 7.87 -6.61 9.81
CA ARG A 52 8.77 -6.51 8.65
C ARG A 52 9.57 -5.22 8.72
N THR A 53 10.84 -5.27 8.32
CA THR A 53 11.60 -4.02 8.16
C THR A 53 11.08 -3.25 6.94
N LYS A 54 11.25 -1.93 6.93
CA LYS A 54 10.89 -1.10 5.76
C LYS A 54 11.53 -1.60 4.46
N ARG A 55 12.73 -2.19 4.56
CA ARG A 55 13.45 -2.76 3.41
C ARG A 55 12.84 -4.06 2.91
N GLU A 56 12.33 -4.90 3.80
CA GLU A 56 11.57 -6.10 3.42
C GLU A 56 10.26 -5.72 2.73
N GLU A 57 9.56 -4.70 3.24
CA GLU A 57 8.37 -4.17 2.59
C GLU A 57 8.68 -3.64 1.18
N MET A 58 9.79 -2.93 1.00
CA MET A 58 10.20 -2.40 -0.29
C MET A 58 10.65 -3.49 -1.28
N ALA A 59 11.45 -4.47 -0.84
CA ALA A 59 11.83 -5.61 -1.68
C ALA A 59 10.59 -6.37 -2.15
N ARG A 60 9.63 -6.55 -1.25
CA ARG A 60 8.34 -7.16 -1.55
C ARG A 60 7.58 -6.37 -2.61
N TYR A 61 7.43 -5.05 -2.47
CA TYR A 61 6.73 -4.22 -3.46
C TYR A 61 7.43 -4.18 -4.82
N LEU A 62 8.77 -4.09 -4.86
CA LEU A 62 9.53 -4.12 -6.11
C LEU A 62 9.34 -5.45 -6.84
N LEU A 63 9.38 -6.55 -6.08
CA LEU A 63 9.15 -7.89 -6.61
C LEU A 63 7.70 -8.05 -7.10
N GLU A 64 6.72 -7.59 -6.34
CA GLU A 64 5.30 -7.59 -6.74
C GLU A 64 5.11 -6.83 -8.05
N TYR A 65 5.59 -5.58 -8.13
CA TYR A 65 5.49 -4.74 -9.31
C TYR A 65 6.06 -5.43 -10.55
N LEU A 66 7.25 -6.02 -10.43
CA LEU A 66 7.88 -6.71 -11.56
C LEU A 66 7.11 -7.97 -11.96
N LEU A 67 6.55 -8.68 -10.99
CA LEU A 67 5.69 -9.85 -11.21
C LEU A 67 4.25 -9.49 -11.63
N ARG A 68 3.89 -8.21 -11.79
CA ARG A 68 2.65 -7.83 -12.51
C ARG A 68 2.75 -8.10 -14.01
N ASP A 69 3.95 -8.17 -14.57
CA ASP A 69 4.15 -8.50 -15.98
C ASP A 69 4.07 -10.03 -16.25
N PRO A 70 3.23 -10.49 -17.19
CA PRO A 70 3.07 -11.93 -17.48
C PRO A 70 4.35 -12.65 -17.92
N LYS A 71 5.25 -11.97 -18.64
CA LYS A 71 6.52 -12.57 -19.12
C LYS A 71 7.54 -12.66 -17.99
N ALA A 72 7.60 -11.64 -17.13
CA ALA A 72 8.41 -11.68 -15.92
C ALA A 72 7.95 -12.80 -14.98
N ARG A 73 6.63 -12.96 -14.79
CA ARG A 73 6.08 -14.09 -14.01
C ARG A 73 6.43 -15.45 -14.56
N LYS A 74 6.28 -15.64 -15.88
CA LYS A 74 6.63 -16.91 -16.52
C LYS A 74 8.10 -17.25 -16.29
N ALA A 75 9.00 -16.28 -16.52
CA ALA A 75 10.43 -16.47 -16.27
C ALA A 75 10.73 -16.77 -14.79
N PHE A 76 10.06 -16.09 -13.86
CA PHE A 76 10.18 -16.35 -12.43
C PHE A 76 9.75 -17.77 -12.06
N CYS A 77 8.56 -18.21 -12.48
CA CYS A 77 8.03 -19.55 -12.17
C CYS A 77 8.90 -20.66 -12.76
N GLN A 78 9.42 -20.47 -13.98
CA GLN A 78 10.39 -21.39 -14.58
C GLN A 78 11.68 -21.49 -13.78
N VAL A 79 12.22 -20.35 -13.30
CA VAL A 79 13.50 -20.32 -12.57
C VAL A 79 13.39 -20.87 -11.16
N ILE A 80 12.24 -20.65 -10.50
CA ILE A 80 12.04 -21.00 -9.10
C ILE A 80 11.40 -22.38 -8.95
N ALA A 81 10.31 -22.64 -9.65
CA ALA A 81 9.51 -23.85 -9.49
C ALA A 81 9.65 -24.84 -10.67
N GLY A 82 10.39 -24.49 -11.73
CA GLY A 82 10.52 -25.34 -12.91
C GLY A 82 9.24 -25.46 -13.76
N ILE A 83 8.29 -24.56 -13.54
CA ILE A 83 6.96 -24.62 -14.17
C ILE A 83 6.94 -23.76 -15.44
N ASP A 84 6.49 -24.36 -16.55
CA ASP A 84 6.49 -23.72 -17.88
C ASP A 84 5.20 -22.94 -18.20
N ALA A 85 4.22 -23.00 -17.29
CA ALA A 85 2.99 -22.20 -17.33
C ALA A 85 3.16 -20.87 -16.56
N PRO A 86 2.58 -19.75 -17.04
CA PRO A 86 2.58 -18.51 -16.26
C PRO A 86 1.66 -18.70 -15.05
N ALA A 87 2.20 -18.56 -13.84
CA ALA A 87 1.36 -18.41 -12.65
C ALA A 87 0.45 -17.18 -12.80
N THR A 88 -0.67 -17.19 -12.07
CA THR A 88 -1.48 -15.99 -11.87
C THR A 88 -0.64 -14.89 -11.21
N ALA A 89 -1.13 -13.65 -11.19
CA ALA A 89 -0.39 -12.55 -10.59
C ALA A 89 0.03 -12.87 -9.14
N PHE A 90 1.32 -12.72 -8.83
CA PHE A 90 1.80 -12.77 -7.46
C PHE A 90 1.28 -11.56 -6.72
N ARG A 91 0.64 -11.78 -5.58
CA ARG A 91 0.14 -10.71 -4.73
C ARG A 91 0.83 -10.77 -3.41
N THR A 92 0.95 -9.62 -2.75
CA THR A 92 1.12 -9.65 -1.30
C THR A 92 0.01 -10.49 -0.71
N SER A 93 0.33 -11.34 0.27
CA SER A 93 -0.61 -12.25 0.95
C SER A 93 -2.02 -11.72 0.77
N SER A 94 -2.83 -12.44 -0.02
CA SER A 94 -4.14 -11.92 -0.42
C SER A 94 -4.86 -11.46 0.86
N ARG A 95 -5.78 -10.49 0.79
CA ARG A 95 -6.64 -10.23 1.97
C ARG A 95 -7.41 -11.50 2.43
N SER A 96 -7.36 -12.59 1.66
CA SER A 96 -7.81 -13.98 1.95
C SER A 96 -6.68 -14.99 2.26
N GLY A 97 -5.43 -14.52 2.31
CA GLY A 97 -4.21 -15.29 2.43
C GLY A 97 -3.63 -15.18 3.83
N SER A 98 -2.76 -16.12 4.18
CA SER A 98 -2.14 -16.12 5.49
C SER A 98 -1.11 -14.98 5.61
N ASP A 99 -1.11 -14.24 6.72
CA ASP A 99 -0.02 -13.31 7.11
C ASP A 99 1.36 -14.01 7.16
N LEU A 100 1.36 -15.35 7.08
CA LEU A 100 2.53 -16.21 6.98
C LEU A 100 3.28 -16.10 5.65
N PHE A 101 2.81 -15.38 4.63
CA PHE A 101 3.54 -15.21 3.36
C PHE A 101 3.70 -13.73 2.97
N ASP A 102 4.76 -13.40 2.24
CA ASP A 102 5.00 -12.02 1.78
C ASP A 102 4.46 -11.80 0.38
N LEU A 103 4.56 -12.81 -0.49
CA LEU A 103 3.79 -12.89 -1.75
C LEU A 103 3.22 -14.31 -1.93
N GLU A 104 2.09 -14.45 -2.59
CA GLU A 104 1.55 -15.75 -3.01
C GLU A 104 0.90 -15.67 -4.40
N ALA A 105 0.93 -16.78 -5.13
CA ALA A 105 0.22 -16.94 -6.39
C ALA A 105 -0.28 -18.39 -6.55
N PRO A 106 -1.55 -18.59 -6.94
CA PRO A 106 -1.99 -19.85 -7.52
C PRO A 106 -1.12 -20.25 -8.73
N LEU A 107 -0.79 -21.54 -8.82
CA LEU A 107 0.01 -22.06 -9.93
C LEU A 107 -0.77 -22.12 -11.24
N THR A 108 -2.06 -22.42 -11.17
CA THR A 108 -2.99 -22.44 -12.31
C THR A 108 -4.37 -21.95 -11.86
N SER A 109 -5.19 -21.48 -12.80
CA SER A 109 -6.56 -21.05 -12.51
C SER A 109 -7.38 -22.24 -12.01
N GLY A 110 -7.94 -22.14 -10.80
CA GLY A 110 -8.78 -23.18 -10.20
C GLY A 110 -8.04 -24.31 -9.48
N ALA A 111 -6.71 -24.30 -9.39
CA ALA A 111 -5.95 -25.26 -8.61
C ALA A 111 -5.73 -24.81 -7.16
N GLU A 112 -5.68 -25.76 -6.23
CA GLU A 112 -5.32 -25.50 -4.82
C GLU A 112 -3.82 -25.21 -4.65
N ASP A 113 -2.98 -25.62 -5.61
CA ASP A 113 -1.53 -25.48 -5.54
C ASP A 113 -1.08 -24.02 -5.65
N ARG A 114 -0.18 -23.60 -4.78
CA ARG A 114 0.35 -22.23 -4.75
C ARG A 114 1.87 -22.15 -4.61
N ILE A 115 2.44 -21.09 -5.16
CA ILE A 115 3.78 -20.63 -4.78
C ILE A 115 3.60 -19.52 -3.75
N ALA A 116 4.18 -19.72 -2.57
CA ALA A 116 4.32 -18.70 -1.53
C ALA A 116 5.78 -18.23 -1.45
N ILE A 117 5.99 -16.93 -1.23
CA ILE A 117 7.30 -16.30 -1.16
C ILE A 117 7.42 -15.60 0.19
N LYS A 118 8.53 -15.86 0.89
CA LYS A 118 9.04 -15.05 1.99
C LYS A 118 10.25 -14.24 1.53
N VAL A 119 10.19 -12.94 1.76
CA VAL A 119 11.14 -11.89 1.41
C VAL A 119 11.90 -11.53 2.68
N ILE A 120 13.19 -11.86 2.71
CA ILE A 120 14.08 -11.55 3.82
C ILE A 120 15.19 -10.66 3.28
N VAL A 121 15.36 -9.50 3.92
CA VAL A 121 16.42 -8.53 3.57
C VAL A 121 17.25 -8.23 4.80
N ASP A 122 16.61 -7.77 5.89
CA ASP A 122 17.30 -7.49 7.16
C ASP A 122 16.72 -8.28 8.35
N GLY A 123 15.52 -8.87 8.21
CA GLY A 123 14.82 -9.56 9.29
C GLY A 123 15.46 -10.89 9.67
N THR A 124 15.04 -11.41 10.82
CA THR A 124 15.51 -12.68 11.36
C THR A 124 14.84 -13.85 10.63
N ILE A 125 15.62 -14.92 10.41
CA ILE A 125 15.10 -16.18 9.87
C ILE A 125 14.84 -17.12 11.04
N GLU A 126 13.59 -17.19 11.49
CA GLU A 126 13.20 -18.08 12.58
C GLU A 126 12.73 -19.44 12.04
N ALA A 127 13.36 -20.52 12.51
CA ALA A 127 12.99 -21.88 12.08
C ALA A 127 11.51 -22.19 12.36
N GLY A 128 10.98 -21.74 13.51
CA GLY A 128 9.56 -21.91 13.84
C GLY A 128 8.61 -21.20 12.85
N ALA A 129 8.98 -20.00 12.39
CA ALA A 129 8.20 -19.25 11.40
C ALA A 129 8.22 -19.94 10.02
N VAL A 130 9.36 -20.51 9.63
CA VAL A 130 9.47 -21.29 8.38
C VAL A 130 8.65 -22.57 8.46
N THR A 131 8.72 -23.31 9.57
CA THR A 131 7.91 -24.51 9.78
C THR A 131 6.42 -24.19 9.78
N ALA A 132 5.99 -23.09 10.41
CA ALA A 132 4.60 -22.64 10.38
C ALA A 132 4.15 -22.27 8.96
N ALA A 133 5.00 -21.60 8.18
CA ALA A 133 4.72 -21.25 6.80
C ALA A 133 4.63 -22.49 5.89
N LEU A 134 5.48 -23.50 6.10
CA LEU A 134 5.40 -24.79 5.39
C LEU A 134 4.11 -25.53 5.73
N ALA A 135 3.73 -25.58 7.00
CA ALA A 135 2.50 -26.23 7.44
C ALA A 135 1.23 -25.54 6.91
N ALA A 136 1.32 -24.25 6.55
CA ALA A 136 0.21 -23.48 5.99
C ALA A 136 0.06 -23.63 4.46
N LEU A 137 0.93 -24.38 3.79
CA LEU A 137 0.77 -24.69 2.37
C LEU A 137 -0.42 -25.63 2.17
N PRO A 138 -1.32 -25.35 1.22
CA PRO A 138 -2.58 -26.10 1.09
C PRO A 138 -2.38 -27.51 0.54
N THR A 139 -1.33 -27.73 -0.26
CA THR A 139 -1.11 -28.98 -0.99
C THR A 139 0.37 -29.36 -1.04
N PRO A 140 0.71 -30.65 -1.20
CA PRO A 140 2.09 -31.11 -1.42
C PRO A 140 2.73 -30.60 -2.72
N ALA A 141 1.95 -30.12 -3.68
CA ALA A 141 2.48 -29.50 -4.90
C ALA A 141 2.81 -28.00 -4.70
N SER A 142 2.34 -27.40 -3.61
CA SER A 142 2.68 -26.03 -3.24
C SER A 142 4.16 -25.90 -2.88
N ARG A 143 4.71 -24.69 -3.01
CA ARG A 143 6.13 -24.40 -2.75
C ARG A 143 6.28 -23.14 -1.91
N LEU A 144 7.16 -23.19 -0.91
CA LEU A 144 7.60 -22.02 -0.14
C LEU A 144 8.97 -21.59 -0.63
N VAL A 145 9.08 -20.35 -1.10
CA VAL A 145 10.32 -19.74 -1.60
C VAL A 145 10.86 -18.80 -0.53
N LEU A 146 12.05 -19.07 0.00
CA LEU A 146 12.78 -18.14 0.85
C LEU A 146 13.78 -17.35 0.01
N LEU A 147 13.53 -16.06 -0.16
CA LEU A 147 14.45 -15.10 -0.76
C LEU A 147 15.24 -14.42 0.36
N LEU A 148 16.55 -14.60 0.35
CA LEU A 148 17.41 -14.22 1.48
C LEU A 148 18.75 -13.63 1.01
N PRO A 149 19.43 -12.83 1.83
CA PRO A 149 20.78 -12.38 1.53
C PRO A 149 21.77 -13.55 1.57
N LYS A 150 22.82 -13.51 0.76
CA LYS A 150 23.84 -14.57 0.64
C LYS A 150 24.44 -14.97 1.97
N HIS A 151 24.71 -13.99 2.85
CA HIS A 151 25.30 -14.22 4.16
C HIS A 151 24.35 -14.96 5.14
N ARG A 152 23.04 -15.04 4.84
CA ARG A 152 22.04 -15.75 5.66
C ARG A 152 21.69 -17.14 5.15
N LYS A 153 22.19 -17.57 3.99
CA LYS A 153 21.78 -18.83 3.35
C LYS A 153 22.03 -20.09 4.20
N SER A 154 23.09 -20.07 5.01
CA SER A 154 23.48 -21.16 5.91
C SER A 154 22.87 -21.06 7.31
N SER A 155 22.13 -20.00 7.63
CA SER A 155 21.63 -19.73 9.00
C SER A 155 20.37 -20.51 9.39
N LEU A 156 19.77 -21.26 8.47
CA LEU A 156 18.52 -22.00 8.68
C LEU A 156 18.74 -23.51 8.43
N ASP A 157 18.42 -24.35 9.42
CA ASP A 157 18.56 -25.82 9.33
C ASP A 157 17.21 -26.57 9.17
N VAL A 158 16.26 -25.97 8.44
CA VAL A 158 14.98 -26.61 8.09
C VAL A 158 15.04 -27.33 6.73
N LYS A 159 15.11 -28.66 6.69
CA LYS A 159 15.11 -29.42 5.43
C LYS A 159 13.71 -29.88 5.08
N ASP A 160 13.17 -29.38 3.98
CA ASP A 160 11.84 -29.71 3.46
C ASP A 160 11.88 -29.65 1.92
N GLU A 161 11.22 -30.59 1.24
CA GLU A 161 11.22 -30.70 -0.23
C GLU A 161 10.38 -29.62 -0.92
N HIS A 162 9.43 -29.03 -0.20
CA HIS A 162 8.61 -27.92 -0.65
C HIS A 162 9.30 -26.57 -0.43
N LEU A 163 10.44 -26.54 0.27
CA LEU A 163 11.22 -25.35 0.59
C LEU A 163 12.30 -25.06 -0.46
N ILE A 164 12.10 -23.98 -1.22
CA ILE A 164 13.09 -23.47 -2.17
C ILE A 164 13.87 -22.33 -1.53
N ARG A 165 15.16 -22.54 -1.29
CA ARG A 165 16.06 -21.51 -0.74
C ARG A 165 16.92 -20.91 -1.83
N THR A 166 16.77 -19.62 -2.08
CA THR A 166 17.62 -18.91 -3.05
C THR A 166 18.01 -17.53 -2.54
N THR A 167 19.15 -17.03 -3.00
CA THR A 167 19.59 -15.68 -2.66
C THR A 167 19.11 -14.67 -3.70
N TRP A 168 19.05 -13.39 -3.31
CA TRP A 168 18.68 -12.29 -4.20
C TRP A 168 19.61 -12.19 -5.43
N ALA A 169 20.93 -12.31 -5.25
CA ALA A 169 21.89 -12.34 -6.36
C ALA A 169 21.71 -13.57 -7.26
N ALA A 170 21.49 -14.74 -6.67
CA ALA A 170 21.31 -15.97 -7.43
C ALA A 170 20.03 -15.92 -8.28
N LEU A 171 18.96 -15.37 -7.71
CA LEU A 171 17.69 -15.13 -8.39
C LEU A 171 17.88 -14.16 -9.56
N ALA A 172 18.43 -12.98 -9.30
CA ALA A 172 18.67 -11.94 -10.29
C ALA A 172 19.52 -12.46 -11.47
N LYS A 173 20.64 -13.13 -11.19
CA LYS A 173 21.53 -13.68 -12.22
C LYS A 173 20.83 -14.69 -13.13
N ARG A 174 19.93 -15.54 -12.58
CA ARG A 174 19.16 -16.51 -13.36
C ARG A 174 18.07 -15.83 -14.18
N LEU A 175 17.41 -14.83 -13.62
CA LEU A 175 16.31 -14.13 -14.28
C LEU A 175 16.79 -13.20 -15.40
N VAL A 176 17.93 -12.54 -15.25
CA VAL A 176 18.56 -11.77 -16.35
C VAL A 176 18.76 -12.64 -17.60
N LYS A 177 19.11 -13.92 -17.42
CA LYS A 177 19.29 -14.86 -18.55
C LYS A 177 17.96 -15.25 -19.20
N LYS A 178 16.88 -15.32 -18.42
CA LYS A 178 15.55 -15.77 -18.88
C LYS A 178 14.65 -14.62 -19.36
N ASP A 179 14.88 -13.42 -18.86
CA ASP A 179 14.14 -12.19 -19.19
C ASP A 179 15.13 -11.03 -19.40
N SER A 180 15.86 -11.10 -20.52
CA SER A 180 16.88 -10.10 -20.88
C SER A 180 16.30 -8.69 -21.09
N LYS A 181 15.02 -8.58 -21.45
CA LYS A 181 14.33 -7.29 -21.64
C LYS A 181 14.21 -6.48 -20.35
N ARG A 182 14.23 -7.14 -19.19
CA ARG A 182 14.17 -6.49 -17.87
C ARG A 182 15.44 -6.75 -17.06
N ALA A 183 16.55 -7.03 -17.73
CA ALA A 183 17.82 -7.37 -17.08
C ALA A 183 18.23 -6.34 -16.02
N ASP A 184 18.08 -5.05 -16.30
CA ASP A 184 18.48 -3.99 -15.36
C ASP A 184 17.58 -3.95 -14.12
N PHE A 185 16.27 -4.21 -14.26
CA PHE A 185 15.36 -4.35 -13.12
C PHE A 185 15.68 -5.59 -12.28
N TRP A 186 15.99 -6.74 -12.92
CA TRP A 186 16.38 -7.94 -12.20
C TRP A 186 17.70 -7.75 -11.44
N ARG A 187 18.67 -7.05 -12.03
CA ARG A 187 19.93 -6.67 -11.35
C ARG A 187 19.66 -5.76 -10.16
N LEU A 188 18.86 -4.70 -10.34
CA LEU A 188 18.51 -3.75 -9.29
C LEU A 188 17.85 -4.43 -8.09
N ILE A 189 16.89 -5.35 -8.33
CA ILE A 189 16.25 -6.11 -7.25
C ILE A 189 17.27 -7.03 -6.54
N GLY A 190 18.17 -7.66 -7.30
CA GLY A 190 19.24 -8.49 -6.74
C GLY A 190 20.20 -7.69 -5.85
N GLU A 191 20.60 -6.51 -6.30
CA GLU A 191 21.48 -5.59 -5.54
C GLU A 191 20.77 -5.06 -4.30
N PHE A 192 19.49 -4.68 -4.43
CA PHE A 192 18.67 -4.19 -3.33
C PHE A 192 18.54 -5.23 -2.19
N GLY A 193 18.33 -6.49 -2.56
CA GLY A 193 18.15 -7.58 -1.61
C GLY A 193 19.45 -8.18 -1.05
N GLU A 194 20.62 -7.98 -1.68
CA GLU A 194 21.89 -8.53 -1.18
C GLU A 194 22.67 -7.60 -0.23
N ASP A 195 22.85 -6.31 -0.56
CA ASP A 195 23.86 -5.48 0.15
C ASP A 195 23.62 -3.95 0.10
N ALA A 196 22.41 -3.46 -0.23
CA ALA A 196 22.22 -2.00 -0.26
C ALA A 196 22.34 -1.38 1.16
N PRO A 197 23.02 -0.22 1.35
CA PRO A 197 22.82 0.62 2.54
C PRO A 197 21.34 1.06 2.60
N ALA A 198 20.90 1.53 3.77
CA ALA A 198 19.50 1.89 4.11
C ALA A 198 18.88 3.05 3.30
N THR A 199 19.33 3.29 2.07
CA THR A 199 18.86 4.32 1.16
C THR A 199 17.60 3.85 0.44
N SER A 200 16.51 4.51 0.78
CA SER A 200 15.15 4.31 0.28
C SER A 200 15.04 4.44 -1.23
N VAL A 201 14.86 3.31 -1.90
CA VAL A 201 14.53 3.20 -3.33
C VAL A 201 13.03 3.48 -3.51
N TYR A 202 12.62 4.74 -3.33
CA TYR A 202 11.27 5.15 -3.69
C TYR A 202 11.19 5.25 -5.22
N ARG A 203 10.26 4.49 -5.83
CA ARG A 203 9.57 5.03 -6.99
C ARG A 203 8.70 6.17 -6.44
N ALA A 204 9.21 7.39 -6.47
CA ALA A 204 8.43 8.54 -6.06
C ALA A 204 7.28 8.70 -7.05
N VAL A 205 6.07 8.27 -6.66
CA VAL A 205 4.84 8.67 -7.34
C VAL A 205 4.84 10.20 -7.32
N SER A 206 4.91 10.82 -8.49
CA SER A 206 4.89 12.28 -8.55
C SER A 206 3.50 12.76 -8.15
N PRO A 207 3.36 13.64 -7.14
CA PRO A 207 2.06 14.18 -6.75
C PRO A 207 1.33 14.95 -7.85
N ARG A 208 2.01 15.26 -8.96
CA ARG A 208 1.39 15.85 -10.16
C ARG A 208 0.34 14.95 -10.80
N ILE A 209 0.35 13.64 -10.52
CA ILE A 209 -0.71 12.73 -10.97
C ILE A 209 -2.10 13.17 -10.48
N LEU A 210 -2.18 13.89 -9.35
CA LEU A 210 -3.44 14.44 -8.82
C LEU A 210 -4.01 15.59 -9.66
N LEU A 211 -3.26 16.09 -10.65
CA LEU A 211 -3.69 17.10 -11.61
C LEU A 211 -4.15 16.49 -12.95
N ASP A 212 -3.92 15.20 -13.16
CA ASP A 212 -4.29 14.52 -14.40
C ASP A 212 -5.81 14.31 -14.45
N GLN A 213 -6.47 14.92 -15.44
CA GLN A 213 -7.92 14.91 -15.54
C GLN A 213 -8.49 13.52 -15.84
N ASP A 214 -7.76 12.66 -16.54
CA ASP A 214 -8.25 11.32 -16.84
C ASP A 214 -8.17 10.44 -15.60
N VAL A 215 -7.09 10.57 -14.82
CA VAL A 215 -6.97 9.94 -13.49
C VAL A 215 -8.06 10.46 -12.55
N VAL A 216 -8.34 11.76 -12.55
CA VAL A 216 -9.40 12.35 -11.70
C VAL A 216 -10.78 11.78 -12.06
N LYS A 217 -11.11 11.71 -13.35
CA LYS A 217 -12.40 11.16 -13.83
C LYS A 217 -12.52 9.68 -13.49
N GLU A 218 -11.46 8.92 -13.70
CA GLU A 218 -11.41 7.48 -13.39
C GLU A 218 -11.58 7.24 -11.89
N PHE A 219 -10.81 7.94 -11.07
CA PHE A 219 -10.88 7.86 -9.61
C PHE A 219 -12.28 8.19 -9.09
N ARG A 220 -12.89 9.27 -9.60
CA ARG A 220 -14.29 9.62 -9.29
C ARG A 220 -15.26 8.51 -9.69
N SER A 221 -15.10 7.95 -10.88
CA SER A 221 -16.00 6.90 -11.40
C SER A 221 -15.97 5.66 -10.50
N HIS A 222 -14.81 5.29 -9.97
CA HIS A 222 -14.70 4.20 -9.00
C HIS A 222 -15.27 4.55 -7.61
N LEU A 223 -15.16 5.81 -7.16
CA LEU A 223 -15.88 6.24 -5.95
C LEU A 223 -17.40 6.21 -6.14
N ASP A 224 -17.91 6.55 -7.31
CA ASP A 224 -19.34 6.44 -7.63
C ASP A 224 -19.79 4.96 -7.65
N THR A 225 -18.94 4.04 -8.15
CA THR A 225 -19.16 2.59 -8.00
C THR A 225 -19.24 2.19 -6.52
N LEU A 226 -18.31 2.64 -5.69
CA LEU A 226 -18.34 2.36 -4.24
C LEU A 226 -19.65 2.86 -3.58
N ARG A 227 -20.12 4.06 -3.96
CA ARG A 227 -21.37 4.63 -3.43
C ARG A 227 -22.58 3.80 -3.86
N LEU A 228 -22.63 3.35 -5.12
CA LEU A 228 -23.66 2.43 -5.61
C LEU A 228 -23.66 1.13 -4.80
N VAL A 229 -22.50 0.52 -4.62
CA VAL A 229 -22.32 -0.71 -3.84
C VAL A 229 -22.80 -0.52 -2.39
N ALA A 230 -22.41 0.58 -1.75
CA ALA A 230 -22.81 0.87 -0.37
C ALA A 230 -24.33 1.08 -0.23
N ALA A 231 -24.94 1.79 -1.19
CA ALA A 231 -26.37 2.02 -1.24
C ALA A 231 -27.14 0.69 -1.41
N GLU A 232 -26.78 -0.12 -2.40
CA GLU A 232 -27.47 -1.40 -2.68
C GLU A 232 -27.27 -2.44 -1.57
N LEU A 233 -26.08 -2.50 -0.94
CA LEU A 233 -25.78 -3.55 0.05
C LEU A 233 -26.15 -3.18 1.49
N TYR A 234 -26.04 -1.92 1.88
CA TYR A 234 -26.22 -1.48 3.28
C TYR A 234 -27.20 -0.32 3.46
N GLY A 235 -27.61 0.36 2.39
CA GLY A 235 -28.46 1.55 2.47
C GLY A 235 -27.85 2.69 3.31
N ARG A 236 -26.51 2.71 3.44
CA ARG A 236 -25.78 3.66 4.28
C ARG A 236 -24.56 4.19 3.53
N PRO A 237 -24.20 5.47 3.76
CA PRO A 237 -23.02 6.05 3.14
C PRO A 237 -21.72 5.45 3.68
N VAL A 238 -20.68 5.55 2.85
CA VAL A 238 -19.30 5.16 3.18
C VAL A 238 -18.60 6.30 3.89
N ARG A 239 -17.72 6.01 4.84
CA ARG A 239 -16.92 7.01 5.54
C ARG A 239 -15.58 6.45 5.96
N PHE A 240 -14.62 7.33 6.25
CA PHE A 240 -13.36 6.89 6.83
C PHE A 240 -13.57 6.33 8.25
N SER A 241 -12.96 5.19 8.51
CA SER A 241 -12.99 4.51 9.79
C SER A 241 -12.14 5.26 10.81
N THR A 242 -12.67 5.41 12.03
CA THR A 242 -11.89 5.89 13.19
C THR A 242 -11.40 4.75 14.07
N SER A 243 -11.51 3.50 13.60
CA SER A 243 -11.10 2.32 14.37
C SER A 243 -9.58 2.27 14.50
N ARG A 244 -9.08 2.14 15.74
CA ARG A 244 -7.64 2.03 16.05
C ARG A 244 -6.99 0.72 15.57
N ARG A 245 -7.78 -0.22 15.03
CA ARG A 245 -7.28 -1.54 14.62
C ARG A 245 -6.66 -1.55 13.22
N GLY A 246 -6.93 -0.51 12.41
CA GLY A 246 -6.38 -0.41 11.07
C GLY A 246 -4.99 0.19 11.03
N ARG A 247 -4.13 -0.36 10.16
CA ARG A 247 -2.90 0.30 9.73
C ARG A 247 -3.29 1.14 8.50
N GLY A 248 -3.56 2.43 8.69
CA GLY A 248 -3.85 3.38 7.61
C GLY A 248 -5.29 3.87 7.49
N ALA A 249 -5.54 4.64 6.42
CA ALA A 249 -6.85 5.23 6.10
C ALA A 249 -7.80 4.19 5.50
N TRP A 250 -8.97 3.97 6.09
CA TRP A 250 -9.93 2.94 5.63
C TRP A 250 -11.28 3.57 5.29
N LEU A 251 -11.66 3.57 4.02
CA LEU A 251 -12.94 4.08 3.54
C LEU A 251 -13.94 2.92 3.44
N GLN A 252 -14.90 2.83 4.37
CA GLN A 252 -15.72 1.62 4.51
C GLN A 252 -17.15 1.86 5.04
N VAL A 253 -17.99 0.83 4.89
CA VAL A 253 -19.34 0.71 5.48
C VAL A 253 -19.62 -0.76 5.85
N GLY A 254 -20.42 -0.99 6.88
CA GLY A 254 -20.97 -2.33 7.18
C GLY A 254 -20.02 -3.36 7.80
N ALA A 255 -18.70 -3.11 7.85
CA ALA A 255 -17.73 -4.05 8.41
C ALA A 255 -17.86 -4.13 9.94
N SER A 256 -18.61 -5.13 10.45
CA SER A 256 -18.74 -5.36 11.89
C SER A 256 -18.91 -6.83 12.23
N GLY A 257 -18.12 -7.31 13.20
CA GLY A 257 -18.22 -8.68 13.70
C GLY A 257 -17.98 -9.72 12.60
N THR A 258 -18.94 -10.63 12.46
CA THR A 258 -18.95 -11.72 11.48
C THR A 258 -19.40 -11.25 10.09
N GLY A 259 -20.21 -10.20 9.99
CA GLY A 259 -20.75 -9.73 8.73
C GLY A 259 -19.69 -9.18 7.79
N LEU A 260 -19.92 -9.37 6.49
CA LEU A 260 -19.17 -8.64 5.47
C LEU A 260 -19.58 -7.15 5.51
N GLY A 261 -18.60 -6.29 5.27
CA GLY A 261 -18.73 -4.87 4.96
C GLY A 261 -18.25 -4.59 3.55
N VAL A 262 -18.23 -3.33 3.15
CA VAL A 262 -17.64 -2.85 1.91
C VAL A 262 -16.52 -1.87 2.22
N GLU A 263 -15.43 -1.97 1.47
CA GLU A 263 -14.27 -1.11 1.58
C GLU A 263 -13.76 -0.70 0.20
N PHE A 264 -13.19 0.50 0.12
CA PHE A 264 -12.38 0.95 -1.00
C PHE A 264 -10.91 0.94 -0.62
N ASP A 265 -10.10 0.16 -1.33
CA ASP A 265 -8.67 0.02 -1.04
C ASP A 265 -7.87 -0.29 -2.32
N ALA A 266 -6.63 -0.77 -2.15
CA ALA A 266 -5.70 -1.13 -3.20
C ALA A 266 -6.38 -1.91 -4.32
N VAL A 267 -6.07 -1.50 -5.55
CA VAL A 267 -6.56 -2.14 -6.76
C VAL A 267 -5.89 -3.51 -6.91
N GLU A 268 -6.69 -4.58 -6.87
CA GLU A 268 -6.28 -5.91 -7.34
C GLU A 268 -7.28 -6.41 -8.39
N GLU A 269 -6.80 -7.10 -9.43
CA GLU A 269 -7.64 -7.56 -10.56
C GLU A 269 -8.45 -6.43 -11.23
N GLY A 270 -8.03 -5.18 -11.07
CA GLY A 270 -8.75 -4.01 -11.56
C GLY A 270 -9.90 -3.55 -10.65
N SER A 271 -10.17 -4.22 -9.52
CA SER A 271 -11.23 -3.88 -8.57
C SER A 271 -10.68 -3.10 -7.37
N PRO A 272 -11.07 -1.82 -7.17
CA PRO A 272 -10.76 -1.08 -5.94
C PRO A 272 -11.81 -1.30 -4.83
N VAL A 273 -12.97 -1.91 -5.15
CA VAL A 273 -14.07 -2.14 -4.20
C VAL A 273 -14.10 -3.59 -3.74
N TRP A 274 -14.17 -3.77 -2.43
CA TRP A 274 -14.00 -5.05 -1.75
C TRP A 274 -15.15 -5.33 -0.78
N LEU A 275 -15.54 -6.60 -0.67
CA LEU A 275 -16.31 -7.11 0.46
C LEU A 275 -15.37 -7.62 1.54
N VAL A 276 -15.50 -7.14 2.77
CA VAL A 276 -14.53 -7.41 3.85
C VAL A 276 -15.18 -7.88 5.15
N GLY A 277 -14.68 -8.97 5.73
CA GLY A 277 -15.07 -9.48 7.04
C GLY A 277 -13.96 -9.28 8.07
N THR A 278 -14.33 -9.06 9.33
CA THR A 278 -13.33 -8.86 10.41
C THR A 278 -13.15 -10.06 11.34
N ARG A 279 -14.15 -10.95 11.47
CA ARG A 279 -14.10 -12.15 12.32
C ARG A 279 -14.90 -13.32 11.69
N PRO A 280 -14.27 -14.22 10.93
CA PRO A 280 -12.86 -14.24 10.54
C PRO A 280 -12.52 -13.11 9.56
N HIS A 281 -11.22 -12.82 9.41
CA HIS A 281 -10.77 -11.92 8.36
C HIS A 281 -11.05 -12.55 7.00
N ARG A 282 -11.78 -11.84 6.16
CA ARG A 282 -12.19 -12.28 4.82
C ARG A 282 -12.15 -11.10 3.89
N SER A 283 -11.80 -11.32 2.63
CA SER A 283 -11.89 -10.29 1.61
C SER A 283 -12.17 -10.90 0.25
N HIS A 284 -13.12 -10.29 -0.46
CA HIS A 284 -13.51 -10.74 -1.79
C HIS A 284 -13.58 -9.52 -2.71
N PRO A 285 -12.88 -9.51 -3.86
CA PRO A 285 -13.05 -8.44 -4.82
C PRO A 285 -14.47 -8.52 -5.37
N LEU A 286 -15.13 -7.37 -5.55
CA LEU A 286 -16.46 -7.38 -6.16
C LEU A 286 -16.42 -7.62 -7.67
N ASN A 287 -15.26 -7.43 -8.29
CA ASN A 287 -15.09 -7.43 -9.75
C ASN A 287 -16.07 -6.46 -10.42
N ILE A 288 -16.23 -5.27 -9.82
CA ILE A 288 -17.02 -4.16 -10.35
C ILE A 288 -16.10 -2.93 -10.39
N GLY A 289 -15.82 -2.48 -11.61
CA GLY A 289 -14.99 -1.31 -11.89
C GLY A 289 -15.80 -0.03 -12.07
N ALA A 290 -15.30 0.89 -12.88
CA ALA A 290 -16.03 2.08 -13.28
C ALA A 290 -17.18 1.68 -14.23
N LEU A 291 -18.34 2.32 -14.10
CA LEU A 291 -19.57 1.96 -14.81
C LEU A 291 -19.92 3.07 -15.82
N PRO A 292 -19.37 3.05 -17.04
CA PRO A 292 -19.50 4.16 -17.99
C PRO A 292 -20.89 4.25 -18.64
N ASP A 293 -21.66 3.16 -18.63
CA ASP A 293 -22.95 3.04 -19.28
C ASP A 293 -24.03 2.42 -18.36
N GLU A 294 -25.29 2.68 -18.70
CA GLU A 294 -26.45 2.20 -17.95
C GLU A 294 -26.61 0.67 -18.00
N GLU A 295 -26.10 0.01 -19.03
CA GLU A 295 -26.13 -1.45 -19.12
C GLU A 295 -25.24 -2.09 -18.05
N SER A 296 -24.02 -1.59 -17.91
CA SER A 296 -23.05 -2.01 -16.91
C SER A 296 -23.54 -1.65 -15.51
N ARG A 297 -24.13 -0.46 -15.32
CA ARG A 297 -24.80 -0.09 -14.06
C ARG A 297 -25.92 -1.07 -13.71
N GLY A 298 -26.82 -1.37 -14.65
CA GLY A 298 -27.91 -2.33 -14.42
C GLY A 298 -27.42 -3.75 -14.14
N ARG A 299 -26.33 -4.21 -14.77
CA ARG A 299 -25.69 -5.49 -14.45
C ARG A 299 -25.10 -5.51 -13.05
N ALA A 300 -24.42 -4.44 -12.64
CA ALA A 300 -23.87 -4.28 -11.31
C ALA A 300 -24.98 -4.30 -10.24
N GLU A 301 -26.05 -3.53 -10.42
CA GLU A 301 -27.20 -3.52 -9.50
C GLU A 301 -27.84 -4.91 -9.34
N ARG A 302 -28.08 -5.63 -10.44
CA ARG A 302 -28.63 -6.98 -10.37
C ARG A 302 -27.73 -7.93 -9.58
N ARG A 303 -26.41 -7.85 -9.78
CA ARG A 303 -25.43 -8.63 -9.00
C ARG A 303 -25.48 -8.25 -7.52
N LEU A 304 -25.48 -6.96 -7.20
CA LEU A 304 -25.49 -6.46 -5.83
C LEU A 304 -26.79 -6.85 -5.11
N ARG A 305 -27.94 -6.80 -5.77
CA ARG A 305 -29.22 -7.30 -5.22
C ARG A 305 -29.19 -8.81 -4.98
N GLY A 306 -28.59 -9.57 -5.89
CA GLY A 306 -28.33 -11.01 -5.68
C GLY A 306 -27.52 -11.26 -4.42
N ILE A 307 -26.41 -10.52 -4.24
CA ILE A 307 -25.60 -10.58 -3.01
C ILE A 307 -26.41 -10.13 -1.79
N ALA A 308 -27.19 -9.05 -1.90
CA ALA A 308 -27.95 -8.48 -0.79
C ALA A 308 -29.06 -9.40 -0.27
N SER A 309 -29.68 -10.17 -1.18
CA SER A 309 -30.77 -11.12 -0.88
C SER A 309 -30.32 -12.36 -0.09
N GLY A 310 -29.02 -12.65 -0.05
CA GLY A 310 -28.48 -13.77 0.73
C GLY A 310 -28.39 -13.44 2.22
N GLU A 311 -29.29 -13.98 3.05
CA GLU A 311 -29.26 -13.82 4.51
C GLU A 311 -27.92 -14.26 5.14
N ARG A 312 -27.23 -15.22 4.50
CA ARG A 312 -25.94 -15.77 4.96
C ARG A 312 -24.82 -14.73 5.06
N ARG A 313 -24.84 -13.64 4.29
CA ARG A 313 -23.71 -12.69 4.27
C ARG A 313 -23.43 -11.99 5.60
N HIS A 314 -24.45 -11.87 6.44
CA HIS A 314 -24.37 -11.20 7.75
C HIS A 314 -23.89 -12.15 8.85
N ASP A 315 -24.37 -13.40 8.81
CA ASP A 315 -24.27 -14.31 9.95
C ASP A 315 -23.39 -15.55 9.68
N ASP A 316 -23.09 -15.85 8.41
CA ASP A 316 -22.27 -17.00 8.03
C ASP A 316 -20.79 -16.60 7.86
N PRO A 317 -19.89 -17.05 8.76
CA PRO A 317 -18.46 -16.78 8.68
C PRO A 317 -17.76 -17.53 7.53
N THR A 318 -18.44 -18.45 6.86
CA THR A 318 -17.93 -19.21 5.71
C THR A 318 -18.48 -18.73 4.37
N TYR A 319 -19.47 -17.83 4.39
CA TYR A 319 -20.04 -17.26 3.17
C TYR A 319 -18.96 -16.61 2.31
N ALA A 320 -18.94 -16.98 1.03
CA ALA A 320 -18.16 -16.35 -0.02
C ALA A 320 -19.14 -15.95 -1.15
N PRO A 321 -19.13 -14.68 -1.59
CA PRO A 321 -19.97 -14.23 -2.68
C PRO A 321 -19.54 -14.89 -4.00
N SER A 322 -20.51 -15.29 -4.82
CA SER A 322 -20.21 -15.67 -6.21
C SER A 322 -20.04 -14.40 -7.05
N VAL A 323 -18.80 -14.09 -7.41
CA VAL A 323 -18.40 -12.92 -8.21
C VAL A 323 -17.70 -13.43 -9.47
N PRO A 324 -18.45 -13.66 -10.56
CA PRO A 324 -17.91 -14.27 -11.78
C PRO A 324 -17.13 -13.23 -12.60
N GLU A 325 -17.71 -12.77 -13.72
CA GLU A 325 -17.08 -11.86 -14.67
C GLU A 325 -16.92 -10.44 -14.12
N PHE A 326 -15.86 -9.74 -14.52
CA PHE A 326 -15.65 -8.34 -14.22
C PHE A 326 -16.69 -7.46 -14.93
N ILE A 327 -17.36 -6.56 -14.20
CA ILE A 327 -18.33 -5.60 -14.76
C ILE A 327 -17.70 -4.21 -14.81
N GLY A 328 -17.79 -3.56 -15.96
CA GLY A 328 -17.29 -2.20 -16.16
C GLY A 328 -15.79 -2.14 -16.48
N GLU A 329 -15.20 -0.96 -16.34
CA GLU A 329 -13.81 -0.70 -16.67
C GLU A 329 -12.90 -0.91 -15.45
N PRO A 330 -11.82 -1.71 -15.56
CA PRO A 330 -10.90 -1.95 -14.46
C PRO A 330 -10.07 -0.71 -14.13
N ALA A 331 -9.74 -0.53 -12.85
CA ALA A 331 -8.89 0.56 -12.41
C ALA A 331 -7.46 0.44 -12.98
N SER A 332 -6.96 1.55 -13.48
CA SER A 332 -5.64 1.72 -14.05
C SER A 332 -4.57 1.82 -12.98
N HIS A 333 -3.32 1.62 -13.40
CA HIS A 333 -2.18 1.83 -12.51
C HIS A 333 -2.08 3.28 -12.02
N ALA A 334 -2.41 4.24 -12.88
CA ALA A 334 -2.34 5.66 -12.56
C ALA A 334 -3.37 6.04 -11.49
N MET A 335 -4.56 5.44 -11.54
CA MET A 335 -5.58 5.56 -10.49
C MET A 335 -5.08 5.02 -9.15
N GLU A 336 -4.45 3.83 -9.13
CA GLU A 336 -3.89 3.26 -7.91
C GLU A 336 -2.76 4.13 -7.31
N GLU A 337 -1.89 4.70 -8.16
CA GLU A 337 -0.86 5.64 -7.71
C GLU A 337 -1.45 6.90 -7.07
N ALA A 338 -2.51 7.46 -7.66
CA ALA A 338 -3.24 8.58 -7.07
C ALA A 338 -3.94 8.19 -5.76
N ARG A 339 -4.57 7.01 -5.71
CA ARG A 339 -5.21 6.47 -4.50
C ARG A 339 -4.21 6.32 -3.37
N ALA A 340 -3.08 5.64 -3.60
CA ALA A 340 -2.06 5.41 -2.59
C ALA A 340 -1.58 6.74 -1.97
N LEU A 341 -1.28 7.74 -2.82
CA LEU A 341 -0.87 9.06 -2.38
C LEU A 341 -1.94 9.77 -1.52
N LEU A 342 -3.21 9.68 -1.91
CA LEU A 342 -4.31 10.25 -1.13
C LEU A 342 -4.51 9.49 0.20
N TRP A 343 -4.27 8.18 0.22
CA TRP A 343 -4.36 7.39 1.45
C TRP A 343 -3.28 7.78 2.46
N ASP A 344 -2.08 8.13 2.00
CA ASP A 344 -1.03 8.71 2.86
C ASP A 344 -1.47 10.07 3.43
N VAL A 345 -2.11 10.93 2.61
CA VAL A 345 -2.67 12.21 3.06
C VAL A 345 -3.78 12.04 4.09
N PHE A 346 -4.59 10.98 3.96
CA PHE A 346 -5.69 10.66 4.88
C PHE A 346 -5.26 9.75 6.05
N ASP A 347 -3.98 9.39 6.15
CA ASP A 347 -3.49 8.40 7.11
C ASP A 347 -3.73 8.88 8.56
N PRO A 348 -4.52 8.14 9.37
CA PRO A 348 -4.86 8.55 10.73
C PRO A 348 -3.64 8.65 11.66
N GLN A 349 -2.61 7.85 11.46
CA GLN A 349 -1.40 7.84 12.29
C GLN A 349 -0.51 9.04 11.95
N MET A 350 -0.33 9.35 10.67
CA MET A 350 0.42 10.52 10.23
C MET A 350 -0.27 11.82 10.67
N LEU A 351 -1.59 11.91 10.51
CA LEU A 351 -2.38 13.05 10.96
C LEU A 351 -2.35 13.21 12.49
N ALA A 352 -2.47 12.11 13.24
CA ALA A 352 -2.33 12.14 14.69
C ALA A 352 -0.92 12.56 15.14
N ALA A 353 0.14 12.07 14.48
CA ALA A 353 1.51 12.47 14.77
C ALA A 353 1.76 13.97 14.53
N ALA A 354 1.03 14.58 13.59
CA ALA A 354 1.02 16.03 13.38
C ALA A 354 0.15 16.82 14.39
N GLY A 355 -0.49 16.12 15.35
CA GLY A 355 -1.39 16.70 16.35
C GLY A 355 -2.82 16.96 15.85
N PHE A 356 -3.24 16.26 14.79
CA PHE A 356 -4.58 16.37 14.20
C PHE A 356 -5.28 15.00 14.08
N PRO A 357 -5.58 14.32 15.20
CA PRO A 357 -6.29 13.04 15.16
C PRO A 357 -7.70 13.17 14.56
N LEU A 358 -8.17 12.07 13.95
CA LEU A 358 -9.54 11.96 13.43
C LEU A 358 -10.59 12.23 14.53
N VAL A 359 -11.66 12.95 14.21
CA VAL A 359 -12.82 13.12 15.10
C VAL A 359 -13.63 11.82 15.19
N PRO A 360 -13.77 11.21 16.37
CA PRO A 360 -14.56 9.98 16.52
C PRO A 360 -16.03 10.19 16.17
N ARG A 361 -16.64 9.20 15.51
CA ARG A 361 -18.10 9.11 15.22
C ARG A 361 -18.71 10.24 14.39
N ARG A 362 -17.94 11.26 14.02
CA ARG A 362 -18.38 12.41 13.20
C ARG A 362 -17.56 12.52 11.92
N GLN A 363 -17.09 11.41 11.37
CA GLN A 363 -16.45 11.45 10.06
C GLN A 363 -17.47 11.81 8.97
N PRO A 364 -17.08 12.61 7.97
CA PRO A 364 -17.95 12.93 6.84
C PRO A 364 -18.28 11.67 6.04
N ASP A 365 -19.47 11.66 5.47
CA ASP A 365 -19.89 10.66 4.50
C ASP A 365 -19.24 10.95 3.14
N LEU A 366 -19.07 9.92 2.32
CA LEU A 366 -18.61 10.03 0.94
C LEU A 366 -19.73 10.61 0.07
N GLU A 367 -19.49 11.82 -0.41
CA GLU A 367 -20.42 12.58 -1.25
C GLU A 367 -20.05 12.48 -2.74
N PRO A 368 -20.99 12.75 -3.67
CA PRO A 368 -20.70 12.73 -5.11
C PRO A 368 -19.61 13.73 -5.51
N ASP A 369 -19.53 14.81 -4.76
CA ASP A 369 -18.62 15.90 -5.02
C ASP A 369 -17.43 15.91 -4.05
N ALA A 370 -17.36 15.08 -3.00
CA ALA A 370 -16.26 15.18 -2.02
C ALA A 370 -15.89 13.85 -1.33
N LEU A 371 -14.59 13.65 -1.15
CA LEU A 371 -13.99 12.65 -0.25
C LEU A 371 -13.25 13.39 0.87
N ALA A 372 -13.54 13.09 2.14
CA ALA A 372 -13.00 13.88 3.25
C ALA A 372 -12.83 13.10 4.55
N VAL A 373 -11.84 13.51 5.35
CA VAL A 373 -11.69 13.18 6.77
C VAL A 373 -11.88 14.41 7.63
N ARG A 374 -12.44 14.22 8.83
CA ARG A 374 -12.61 15.27 9.83
C ARG A 374 -11.64 15.10 10.98
N LEU A 375 -10.96 16.19 11.31
CA LEU A 375 -9.89 16.26 12.31
C LEU A 375 -10.24 17.29 13.38
N HIS A 376 -9.60 17.16 14.54
CA HIS A 376 -9.57 18.19 15.57
C HIS A 376 -8.12 18.43 15.98
N ARG A 377 -7.84 19.59 16.57
CA ARG A 377 -6.52 19.87 17.13
C ARG A 377 -6.39 19.22 18.50
N GLU A 378 -5.40 18.35 18.66
CA GLU A 378 -5.10 17.79 19.98
C GLU A 378 -4.60 18.89 20.91
N GLY A 379 -5.10 18.90 22.15
CA GLY A 379 -4.71 19.89 23.16
C GLY A 379 -5.32 21.29 23.01
N ASP A 380 -6.04 21.59 21.92
CA ASP A 380 -6.73 22.87 21.73
C ASP A 380 -8.16 22.69 21.18
N PRO A 381 -9.16 22.50 22.05
CA PRO A 381 -10.56 22.39 21.64
C PRO A 381 -11.13 23.66 21.01
N ARG A 382 -10.53 24.85 21.25
CA ARG A 382 -11.03 26.12 20.72
C ARG A 382 -10.69 26.31 19.25
N ALA A 383 -9.65 25.63 18.76
CA ALA A 383 -9.29 25.60 17.34
C ALA A 383 -10.40 24.98 16.46
N GLY A 384 -11.36 24.28 17.06
CA GLY A 384 -12.51 23.70 16.36
C GLY A 384 -12.15 22.44 15.57
N THR A 385 -12.82 22.28 14.43
CA THR A 385 -12.68 21.11 13.57
C THR A 385 -12.17 21.51 12.19
N PHE A 386 -11.44 20.58 11.58
CA PHE A 386 -10.81 20.76 10.29
C PHE A 386 -11.21 19.62 9.36
N LEU A 387 -11.30 19.90 8.07
CA LEU A 387 -11.52 18.91 7.03
C LEU A 387 -10.30 18.85 6.13
N VAL A 388 -9.76 17.66 5.94
CA VAL A 388 -8.86 17.37 4.81
C VAL A 388 -9.70 16.66 3.78
N SER A 389 -9.75 17.18 2.56
CA SER A 389 -10.65 16.69 1.52
C SER A 389 -10.08 16.80 0.12
N VAL A 390 -10.60 15.99 -0.79
CA VAL A 390 -10.43 16.16 -2.24
C VAL A 390 -11.81 16.26 -2.89
N GLY A 391 -11.84 16.79 -4.11
CA GLY A 391 -13.10 17.20 -4.74
C GLY A 391 -13.60 18.54 -4.19
N ARG A 392 -14.87 18.65 -3.84
CA ARG A 392 -15.66 19.85 -3.52
C ARG A 392 -15.97 20.78 -4.69
N SER A 393 -15.83 20.28 -5.93
CA SER A 393 -16.39 20.91 -7.12
C SER A 393 -17.31 19.92 -7.82
N LYS A 394 -18.44 20.41 -8.38
CA LYS A 394 -19.41 19.57 -9.10
C LYS A 394 -18.75 18.70 -10.18
N ASN A 395 -17.74 19.26 -10.82
CA ASN A 395 -16.87 18.59 -11.78
C ASN A 395 -15.51 18.49 -11.11
N TRP A 396 -15.13 17.32 -10.58
CA TRP A 396 -13.79 17.13 -10.03
C TRP A 396 -12.80 17.40 -11.16
N THR A 397 -12.07 18.52 -11.08
CA THR A 397 -11.03 18.86 -12.07
C THR A 397 -9.65 18.46 -11.60
N THR A 398 -9.47 18.28 -10.28
CA THR A 398 -8.23 17.85 -9.66
C THR A 398 -8.52 17.04 -8.39
N LEU A 399 -7.57 16.20 -8.00
CA LEU A 399 -7.52 15.48 -6.73
C LEU A 399 -6.64 16.20 -5.69
N LEU A 400 -6.47 17.52 -5.83
CA LEU A 400 -5.64 18.28 -4.90
C LEU A 400 -6.23 18.26 -3.48
N PRO A 401 -5.43 17.93 -2.45
CA PRO A 401 -5.85 18.04 -1.06
C PRO A 401 -6.26 19.47 -0.71
N ARG A 402 -7.35 19.60 0.03
CA ARG A 402 -7.90 20.85 0.54
C ARG A 402 -8.00 20.73 2.04
N VAL A 403 -7.36 21.66 2.74
CA VAL A 403 -7.46 21.77 4.20
C VAL A 403 -8.39 22.93 4.52
N THR A 404 -9.51 22.64 5.17
CA THR A 404 -10.55 23.60 5.52
C THR A 404 -10.74 23.67 7.03
N ARG A 405 -10.78 24.86 7.61
CA ARG A 405 -11.27 25.07 8.97
C ARG A 405 -12.78 25.22 8.93
N GLU A 406 -13.53 24.34 9.61
CA GLU A 406 -14.98 24.24 9.43
C GLU A 406 -15.75 25.46 9.97
N PHE A 407 -15.23 26.10 11.02
CA PHE A 407 -15.93 27.21 11.68
C PHE A 407 -16.10 28.45 10.79
N ASP A 408 -15.10 28.78 9.98
CA ASP A 408 -15.08 29.98 9.14
C ASP A 408 -14.87 29.71 7.65
N GLY A 409 -14.76 28.43 7.25
CA GLY A 409 -14.65 28.00 5.86
C GLY A 409 -13.30 28.32 5.20
N ARG A 410 -12.32 28.84 5.94
CA ARG A 410 -10.99 29.15 5.37
C ARG A 410 -10.33 27.88 4.87
N THR A 411 -9.91 27.92 3.60
CA THR A 411 -9.44 26.75 2.87
C THR A 411 -8.08 27.02 2.23
N TYR A 412 -7.13 26.11 2.44
CA TYR A 412 -5.91 26.00 1.65
C TYR A 412 -6.05 24.87 0.64
N ILE A 413 -5.70 25.13 -0.62
CA ILE A 413 -5.57 24.11 -1.66
C ILE A 413 -4.09 23.79 -1.80
N ILE A 414 -3.72 22.53 -1.62
CA ILE A 414 -2.34 22.09 -1.63
C ILE A 414 -2.01 21.53 -2.99
N GLN A 415 -1.15 22.26 -3.71
CA GLN A 415 -0.64 21.84 -5.01
C GLN A 415 0.85 21.56 -4.87
N ALA A 416 1.26 20.36 -5.28
CA ALA A 416 2.66 19.99 -5.31
C ALA A 416 3.42 20.73 -6.42
N ALA A 417 4.65 21.14 -6.12
CA ALA A 417 5.57 21.74 -7.05
C ALA A 417 6.28 20.68 -7.92
N LYS A 418 7.06 21.16 -8.89
CA LYS A 418 7.84 20.28 -9.77
C LYS A 418 9.00 19.67 -8.97
N GLY A 419 8.99 18.34 -8.83
CA GLY A 419 10.02 17.60 -8.12
C GLY A 419 9.62 17.14 -6.73
N ASP A 420 8.45 17.58 -6.24
CA ASP A 420 7.90 17.14 -4.96
C ASP A 420 7.68 15.63 -4.94
N THR A 421 7.93 15.06 -3.77
CA THR A 421 7.67 13.68 -3.43
C THR A 421 6.31 13.54 -2.73
N ALA A 422 5.86 12.30 -2.50
CA ALA A 422 4.67 12.03 -1.68
C ALA A 422 4.79 12.62 -0.26
N GLU A 423 5.98 12.52 0.34
CA GLU A 423 6.26 13.05 1.68
C GLU A 423 6.18 14.57 1.72
N ASP A 424 6.63 15.26 0.66
CA ASP A 424 6.51 16.72 0.55
C ASP A 424 5.04 17.14 0.50
N LEU A 425 4.20 16.42 -0.25
CA LEU A 425 2.76 16.68 -0.29
C LEU A 425 2.12 16.53 1.09
N VAL A 426 2.39 15.42 1.79
CA VAL A 426 1.84 15.17 3.13
C VAL A 426 2.32 16.22 4.12
N THR A 427 3.61 16.57 4.07
CA THR A 427 4.19 17.64 4.90
C THR A 427 3.53 18.98 4.63
N ALA A 428 3.24 19.31 3.37
CA ALA A 428 2.54 20.54 3.00
C ALA A 428 1.09 20.56 3.54
N VAL A 429 0.38 19.43 3.53
CA VAL A 429 -0.95 19.30 4.15
C VAL A 429 -0.88 19.55 5.66
N HIS A 430 0.10 18.95 6.35
CA HIS A 430 0.30 19.17 7.79
C HIS A 430 0.65 20.64 8.10
N GLY A 431 1.51 21.26 7.29
CA GLY A 431 1.84 22.69 7.41
C GLY A 431 0.61 23.59 7.25
N ALA A 432 -0.29 23.25 6.32
CA ALA A 432 -1.53 23.98 6.12
C ALA A 432 -2.52 23.82 7.30
N LEU A 433 -2.63 22.61 7.87
CA LEU A 433 -3.39 22.36 9.09
C LEU A 433 -2.87 23.21 10.26
N LEU A 434 -1.56 23.21 10.49
CA LEU A 434 -0.92 24.02 11.53
C LEU A 434 -1.14 25.52 11.31
N SER A 435 -1.04 25.99 10.07
CA SER A 435 -1.29 27.39 9.72
C SER A 435 -2.75 27.79 10.01
N LEU A 436 -3.74 26.94 9.71
CA LEU A 436 -5.15 27.22 10.02
C LEU A 436 -5.47 27.12 11.51
N ALA A 437 -4.75 26.28 12.26
CA ALA A 437 -4.95 26.15 13.70
C ALA A 437 -4.38 27.35 14.49
N THR A 438 -3.32 27.99 13.97
CA THR A 438 -2.60 29.06 14.68
C THR A 438 -3.02 30.48 14.27
N LYS A 439 -3.59 30.67 13.08
CA LYS A 439 -3.99 32.00 12.59
C LYS A 439 -5.46 32.27 12.90
N PRO A 440 -5.82 33.44 13.46
CA PRO A 440 -7.19 33.78 13.84
C PRO A 440 -8.13 33.87 12.65
#